data_AF-A0A6H1R1C1-F1
#
_entry.id   AF-A0A6H1R1C1-F1
#
_cell.length_a   1.000
_cell.length_b   1.000
_cell.length_c   1.000
_cell.angle_alpha   90.00
_cell.angle_beta   90.00
_cell.angle_gamma   90.00
#
_symmetry.space_group_name_H-M   'P 1'
#
loop_
_entity.id
_entity.type
_entity.pdbx_description
1 polymer ?
#
loop_
_entity_poly.entity_id
_entity_poly.type
_entity_poly.pdbx_seq_one_letter_code
_entity_poly.pdbx_strand_id
1 'polypeptide(L)'
;MIKQNTTRDNATRAAFLLAEERACAGYLEARKAMAASARRLDSLNQLLAKRPNRLDYRRARDKEMSAYEAAVERTRLAWNSWQRAQLRSDEAWTATKGRHPRVLGGEVAA
;
A
#
# COMPACT_ATOMS: atom_id res chain seq x y z
N MET A 1 21.43 -23.37 -21.97
CA MET A 1 20.23 -22.49 -21.96
C MET A 1 19.65 -22.20 -20.57
N ILE A 2 20.21 -22.73 -19.47
CA ILE A 2 19.62 -22.60 -18.11
C ILE A 2 19.89 -21.23 -17.46
N LYS A 3 21.06 -20.62 -17.69
CA LYS A 3 21.48 -19.34 -17.04
C LYS A 3 20.62 -18.12 -17.42
N GLN A 4 20.09 -18.07 -18.65
CA GLN A 4 19.29 -16.94 -19.13
C GLN A 4 17.91 -16.88 -18.46
N ASN A 5 17.28 -18.05 -18.21
CA ASN A 5 15.99 -18.12 -17.54
C ASN A 5 16.07 -17.68 -16.07
N THR A 6 17.12 -18.10 -15.35
CA THR A 6 17.34 -17.69 -13.95
C THR A 6 17.54 -16.17 -13.80
N THR A 7 18.23 -15.54 -14.74
CA THR A 7 18.49 -14.09 -14.70
C THR A 7 17.21 -13.29 -14.92
N ARG A 8 16.36 -13.75 -15.85
CA ARG A 8 15.05 -13.13 -16.15
C ARG A 8 14.06 -13.26 -15.00
N ASP A 9 14.02 -14.42 -14.35
CA ASP A 9 13.14 -14.67 -13.19
C ASP A 9 13.54 -13.80 -11.99
N ASN A 10 14.84 -13.65 -11.74
CA ASN A 10 15.37 -12.78 -10.69
C ASN A 10 15.03 -11.29 -10.93
N ALA A 11 15.17 -10.81 -12.17
CA ALA A 11 14.82 -9.44 -12.54
C ALA A 11 13.32 -9.16 -12.38
N THR A 12 12.47 -10.12 -12.75
CA THR A 12 11.00 -10.01 -12.62
C THR A 12 10.59 -9.91 -11.16
N ARG A 13 11.19 -10.73 -10.29
CA ARG A 13 10.92 -10.67 -8.85
C ARG A 13 11.38 -9.36 -8.22
N ALA A 14 12.56 -8.86 -8.59
CA ALA A 14 13.05 -7.56 -8.14
C ALA A 14 12.10 -6.42 -8.54
N ALA A 15 11.55 -6.47 -9.76
CA ALA A 15 10.58 -5.49 -10.23
C ALA A 15 9.26 -5.52 -9.42
N PHE A 16 8.77 -6.72 -9.05
CA PHE A 16 7.57 -6.83 -8.22
C PHE A 16 7.78 -6.35 -6.79
N LEU A 17 8.92 -6.65 -6.16
CA LEU A 17 9.25 -6.13 -4.83
C LEU A 17 9.33 -4.60 -4.84
N LEU A 18 10.01 -4.01 -5.83
CA LEU A 18 10.07 -2.56 -5.97
C LEU A 18 8.70 -1.93 -6.19
N ALA A 19 7.83 -2.59 -6.96
CA ALA A 19 6.45 -2.12 -7.17
C ALA A 19 5.63 -2.17 -5.88
N GLU A 20 5.81 -3.21 -5.06
CA GLU A 20 5.19 -3.33 -3.75
C GLU A 20 5.68 -2.23 -2.79
N GLU A 21 6.99 -2.01 -2.68
CA GLU A 21 7.58 -0.97 -1.83
C GLU A 21 7.03 0.42 -2.18
N ARG A 22 6.95 0.73 -3.49
CA ARG A 22 6.40 2.00 -3.96
C ARG A 22 4.91 2.14 -3.65
N ALA A 23 4.14 1.07 -3.80
CA ALA A 23 2.72 1.08 -3.47
C ALA A 23 2.49 1.25 -1.95
N CYS A 24 3.29 0.58 -1.13
CA CYS A 24 3.29 0.74 0.33
C CYS A 24 3.63 2.19 0.74
N ALA A 25 4.68 2.77 0.15
CA ALA A 25 5.03 4.17 0.40
C ALA A 25 3.87 5.12 0.04
N GLY A 26 3.23 4.92 -1.12
CA GLY A 26 2.05 5.69 -1.53
C GLY A 26 0.87 5.55 -0.56
N TYR A 27 0.61 4.33 -0.07
CA TYR A 27 -0.40 4.08 0.96
C TYR A 27 -0.09 4.81 2.28
N LEU A 28 1.16 4.75 2.75
CA LEU A 28 1.56 5.42 4.00
C LEU A 28 1.42 6.93 3.90
N GLU A 29 1.81 7.54 2.77
CA GLU A 29 1.61 8.97 2.54
C GLU A 29 0.13 9.36 2.48
N ALA A 30 -0.71 8.56 1.80
CA ALA A 30 -2.15 8.78 1.80
C ALA A 30 -2.75 8.69 3.22
N ARG A 31 -2.33 7.71 4.02
CA ARG A 31 -2.78 7.52 5.40
C ARG A 31 -2.36 8.67 6.31
N LYS A 32 -1.14 9.20 6.15
CA LYS A 32 -0.69 10.41 6.89
C LYS A 32 -1.56 11.62 6.54
N ALA A 33 -1.83 11.84 5.26
CA ALA A 33 -2.69 12.94 4.82
C ALA A 33 -4.12 12.82 5.37
N MET A 34 -4.71 11.62 5.34
CA MET A 34 -6.01 11.33 5.93
C MET A 34 -6.04 11.63 7.43
N ALA A 35 -5.02 11.19 8.17
CA ALA A 35 -4.91 11.47 9.61
C ALA A 35 -4.76 12.96 9.91
N ALA A 36 -4.04 13.70 9.07
CA ALA A 36 -3.92 15.15 9.21
C ALA A 36 -5.27 15.86 9.03
N SER A 37 -6.06 15.47 8.01
CA SER A 37 -7.41 16.01 7.80
C SER A 37 -8.37 15.63 8.94
N ALA A 38 -8.31 14.39 9.44
CA ALA A 38 -9.11 13.98 10.60
C ALA A 38 -8.84 14.85 11.84
N ARG A 39 -7.58 15.17 12.12
CA ARG A 39 -7.19 16.07 13.22
C ARG A 39 -7.72 17.49 13.04
N ARG A 40 -7.67 18.02 11.82
CA ARG A 40 -8.22 19.36 11.51
C ARG A 40 -9.73 19.39 11.71
N LEU A 41 -10.42 18.35 11.26
CA LEU A 41 -11.86 18.21 11.43
C LEU A 41 -12.25 18.15 12.91
N ASP A 42 -11.51 17.40 13.73
CA ASP A 42 -11.71 17.35 15.18
C ASP A 42 -11.51 18.73 15.82
N SER A 43 -10.42 19.44 15.46
CA SER A 43 -10.18 20.80 15.93
C SER A 43 -11.31 21.77 15.56
N LEU A 44 -11.88 21.67 14.35
CA LEU A 44 -13.00 22.49 13.91
C LEU A 44 -14.29 22.15 14.67
N ASN A 45 -14.54 20.87 14.94
CA ASN A 45 -15.67 20.44 15.75
C ASN A 45 -15.55 20.98 17.19
N GLN A 46 -14.36 20.99 17.78
CA GLN A 46 -14.12 21.59 19.09
C GLN A 46 -14.35 23.11 19.09
N LEU A 47 -13.95 23.82 18.03
CA LEU A 47 -14.23 25.25 17.89
C LEU A 47 -15.74 25.52 17.74
N LEU A 48 -16.46 24.70 16.97
CA LEU A 48 -17.91 24.79 16.82
C LEU A 48 -18.66 24.48 18.11
N ALA A 49 -18.21 23.51 18.91
CA ALA A 49 -18.79 23.23 20.22
C ALA A 49 -18.70 24.45 21.15
N LYS A 50 -17.58 25.18 21.10
CA LYS A 50 -17.39 26.42 21.88
C LYS A 50 -18.15 27.62 21.31
N ARG A 51 -18.36 27.67 19.99
CA ARG A 51 -18.98 28.80 19.29
C ARG A 51 -19.92 28.30 18.18
N PRO A 52 -21.11 27.76 18.53
CA PRO A 52 -21.95 27.04 17.58
C PRO A 52 -22.50 27.90 16.45
N ASN A 53 -22.70 29.20 16.68
CA ASN A 53 -23.31 30.12 15.71
C ASN A 53 -22.31 30.76 14.73
N ARG A 54 -21.03 30.38 14.80
CA ARG A 54 -19.98 30.90 13.92
C ARG A 54 -20.02 30.23 12.55
N LEU A 55 -20.63 30.93 11.59
CA LEU A 55 -20.80 30.46 10.21
C LEU A 55 -19.47 30.19 9.50
N ASP A 56 -18.43 30.97 9.80
CA ASP A 56 -17.07 30.77 9.29
C ASP A 56 -16.50 29.42 9.70
N TYR A 57 -16.71 29.00 10.95
CA TYR A 57 -16.27 27.68 11.44
C TYR A 57 -17.07 26.53 10.81
N ARG A 58 -18.38 26.71 10.62
CA ARG A 58 -19.21 25.69 9.95
C ARG A 58 -18.75 25.47 8.51
N ARG A 59 -18.54 26.56 7.76
CA ARG A 59 -18.03 26.50 6.38
C ARG A 59 -16.65 25.84 6.30
N ALA A 60 -15.75 26.18 7.23
CA ALA A 60 -14.43 25.56 7.30
C ALA A 60 -14.53 24.05 7.60
N ARG A 61 -15.39 23.66 8.55
CA ARG A 61 -15.67 22.27 8.92
C ARG A 61 -16.21 21.48 7.73
N ASP A 62 -17.17 22.01 7.00
CA ASP A 62 -17.77 21.30 5.87
C ASP A 62 -16.80 21.14 4.71
N LYS A 63 -15.97 22.16 4.45
CA LYS A 63 -14.87 22.05 3.49
C LYS A 63 -13.84 20.98 3.90
N GLU A 64 -13.44 20.95 5.17
CA GLU A 64 -12.49 19.94 5.66
C GLU A 64 -13.12 18.54 5.67
N MET A 65 -14.43 18.42 5.93
CA MET A 65 -15.14 17.13 5.83
C MET A 65 -15.04 16.55 4.41
N SER A 66 -15.32 17.36 3.39
CA SER A 66 -15.15 16.92 1.99
C SER A 66 -13.71 16.53 1.67
N ALA A 67 -12.72 17.28 2.19
CA ALA A 67 -11.31 16.93 2.04
C ALA A 67 -10.94 15.62 2.74
N TYR A 68 -11.50 15.38 3.93
CA TYR A 68 -11.31 14.15 4.69
C TYR A 68 -11.91 12.94 3.96
N GLU A 69 -13.14 13.04 3.44
CA GLU A 69 -13.77 11.97 2.64
C GLU A 69 -12.95 11.63 1.40
N ALA A 70 -12.44 12.65 0.69
CA ALA A 70 -11.55 12.43 -0.44
C ALA A 70 -10.22 11.76 -0.02
N ALA A 71 -9.69 12.09 1.16
CA ALA A 71 -8.49 11.45 1.70
C ALA A 71 -8.73 9.99 2.12
N VAL A 72 -9.91 9.68 2.67
CA VAL A 72 -10.34 8.30 2.97
C VAL A 72 -10.36 7.47 1.69
N GLU A 73 -10.98 7.99 0.62
CA GLU A 73 -11.07 7.24 -0.64
C GLU A 73 -9.70 7.04 -1.28
N ARG A 74 -8.83 8.07 -1.31
CA ARG A 74 -7.44 7.92 -1.79
C ARG A 74 -6.67 6.87 -0.99
N THR A 75 -6.84 6.87 0.34
CA THR A 75 -6.18 5.89 1.22
C THR A 75 -6.67 4.48 0.94
N ARG A 76 -7.98 4.30 0.73
CA ARG A 76 -8.57 3.02 0.35
C ARG A 76 -8.03 2.51 -0.99
N LEU A 77 -7.98 3.38 -2.00
CA LEU A 77 -7.44 3.03 -3.32
C LEU A 77 -5.95 2.66 -3.24
N ALA A 78 -5.15 3.42 -2.49
CA ALA A 78 -3.74 3.13 -2.29
C ALA A 78 -3.51 1.81 -1.54
N TRP A 79 -4.32 1.52 -0.51
CA TRP A 79 -4.33 0.23 0.18
C TRP A 79 -4.61 -0.92 -0.79
N ASN A 80 -5.67 -0.81 -1.59
CA ASN A 80 -6.02 -1.84 -2.58
C ASN A 80 -4.95 -2.04 -3.65
N SER A 81 -4.21 -0.99 -3.99
CA SER A 81 -3.06 -1.06 -4.91
C SER A 81 -1.89 -1.81 -4.28
N TRP A 82 -1.57 -1.48 -3.02
CA TRP A 82 -0.52 -2.17 -2.27
C TRP A 82 -0.84 -3.66 -2.05
N GLN A 83 -2.06 -4.00 -1.63
CA GLN A 83 -2.48 -5.40 -1.48
C GLN A 83 -2.36 -6.20 -2.79
N ARG A 84 -2.73 -5.60 -3.92
CA ARG A 84 -2.53 -6.21 -5.25
C ARG A 84 -1.06 -6.34 -5.64
N ALA A 85 -0.18 -5.45 -5.18
CA ALA A 85 1.25 -5.56 -5.42
C ALA A 85 1.87 -6.69 -4.58
N GLN A 86 1.47 -6.79 -3.32
CA GLN A 86 1.89 -7.85 -2.39
C GLN A 86 1.50 -9.24 -2.89
N LEU A 87 0.26 -9.42 -3.38
CA LEU A 87 -0.15 -10.71 -3.95
C LEU A 87 0.70 -11.13 -5.16
N ARG A 88 1.12 -10.17 -6.01
CA ARG A 88 1.97 -10.46 -7.17
C ARG A 88 3.42 -10.80 -6.77
N SER A 89 3.96 -10.14 -5.75
CA SER A 89 5.29 -10.47 -5.23
C SER A 89 5.30 -11.85 -4.56
N ASP A 90 4.25 -12.18 -3.79
CA ASP A 90 4.05 -13.49 -3.17
C ASP A 90 3.88 -14.62 -4.20
N GLU A 91 3.09 -14.39 -5.27
CA GLU A 91 2.93 -15.34 -6.36
C GLU A 91 4.26 -15.62 -7.08
N ALA A 92 5.03 -14.57 -7.39
CA ALA A 92 6.35 -14.72 -8.02
C ALA A 92 7.36 -15.45 -7.11
N TRP A 93 7.30 -15.21 -5.81
CA TRP A 93 8.09 -15.96 -4.82
C TRP A 93 7.69 -17.43 -4.75
N THR A 94 6.38 -17.73 -4.75
CA THR A 94 5.86 -19.11 -4.72
C THR A 94 6.24 -19.88 -5.99
N ALA A 95 6.15 -19.24 -7.17
CA ALA A 95 6.55 -19.84 -8.44
C ALA A 95 8.05 -20.18 -8.55
N THR A 96 8.88 -19.52 -7.75
CA THR A 96 10.34 -19.73 -7.73
C THR A 96 10.80 -20.66 -6.60
N LYS A 97 10.17 -20.62 -5.42
CA LYS A 97 10.47 -21.54 -4.29
C LYS A 97 9.71 -22.87 -4.32
N GLY A 98 8.55 -22.93 -4.99
CA GLY A 98 7.77 -24.17 -5.19
C GLY A 98 8.41 -25.14 -6.18
N ARG A 99 9.40 -24.69 -6.96
CA ARG A 99 10.33 -25.58 -7.67
C ARG A 99 11.40 -26.04 -6.69
N HIS A 100 11.06 -27.00 -5.83
CA HIS A 100 12.10 -27.91 -5.35
C HIS A 100 12.81 -28.45 -6.59
N PRO A 101 14.13 -28.31 -6.75
CA PRO A 101 14.84 -29.19 -7.65
C PRO A 101 14.57 -30.58 -7.10
N ARG A 102 13.78 -31.37 -7.85
CA ARG A 102 13.77 -32.82 -7.66
C ARG A 102 15.24 -33.21 -7.65
N VAL A 103 15.70 -33.74 -6.52
CA VAL A 103 17.03 -34.29 -6.36
C VAL A 103 17.20 -35.32 -7.47
N LEU A 104 17.80 -34.91 -8.59
CA LEU A 104 18.32 -35.75 -9.64
C LEU A 104 19.83 -35.74 -9.44
N GLY A 105 20.31 -36.64 -8.60
CA GLY A 105 21.74 -36.72 -8.27
C GLY A 105 22.01 -37.18 -6.85
N GLY A 106 21.40 -38.29 -6.44
CA GLY A 106 21.91 -39.10 -5.34
C GLY A 106 22.43 -40.38 -5.96
N GLU A 107 23.72 -40.40 -6.30
CA GLU A 107 24.46 -41.64 -6.52
C GLU A 107 24.32 -42.50 -5.27
N VAL A 108 23.74 -43.69 -5.42
CA VAL A 108 23.87 -44.74 -4.41
C VAL A 108 25.14 -45.50 -4.79
N ALA A 109 26.25 -45.10 -4.16
CA ALA A 109 27.47 -45.88 -4.11
C ALA A 109 27.72 -46.27 -2.64
N ALA A 110 27.30 -47.48 -2.30
CA ALA A 110 27.93 -48.39 -1.33
C ALA A 110 27.21 -49.74 -1.42
#